data_AF-A0A7S0EEN6-F1
#
_entry.id   AF-A0A7S0EEN6-F1
#
_cell.length_a   1.000
_cell.length_b   1.000
_cell.length_c   1.000
_cell.angle_alpha   90.00
_cell.angle_beta   90.00
_cell.angle_gamma   90.00
#
_symmetry.space_group_name_H-M   'P 1'
#
loop_
_entity.id
_entity.type
_entity.pdbx_description
1 polymer ?
#
loop_
_entity_poly.entity_id
_entity_poly.type
_entity_poly.pdbx_seq_one_letter_code
_entity_poly.pdbx_strand_id
1 'polypeptide(L)'
;NVSEKILSLLDTSLRRRMGLKFDAIQSSSGYEWYVLLVPPGVSKGSATLHCSSILGFNKTNMMVSGDGENDVPLFEITRDGVHGALVANAAEGLLRWKNSEKLEKVILTTKKHAGGIIEGLKHHFSKFGYTHKSLLNHTLNQTSANGADINGTAYHKTSIDNKLKADLAEEKAE
;
A
#
# COMPACT_ATOMS: atom_id res chain seq x y z
N ASN A 1 20.77 22.35 4.95
CA ASN A 1 20.18 21.64 3.79
C ASN A 1 19.13 22.53 3.10
N VAL A 2 18.88 22.39 1.79
CA VAL A 2 17.81 23.15 1.09
C VAL A 2 16.43 22.78 1.63
N SER A 3 16.18 21.49 1.91
CA SER A 3 14.91 21.02 2.48
C SER A 3 14.59 21.65 3.83
N GLU A 4 15.56 21.70 4.74
CA GLU A 4 15.44 22.36 6.05
C GLU A 4 15.07 23.83 5.93
N LYS A 5 15.67 24.55 4.98
CA LYS A 5 15.33 25.96 4.72
C LYS A 5 13.88 26.11 4.26
N ILE A 6 13.43 25.23 3.36
CA ILE A 6 12.03 25.23 2.90
C ILE A 6 11.07 24.91 4.04
N LEU A 7 11.34 23.87 4.85
CA LEU A 7 10.51 23.53 6.01
C LEU A 7 10.45 24.66 7.03
N SER A 8 11.56 25.35 7.29
CA SER A 8 11.62 26.51 8.17
C SER A 8 10.80 27.69 7.62
N LEU A 9 10.82 27.91 6.30
CA LEU A 9 10.00 28.92 5.65
C LEU A 9 8.50 28.57 5.72
N LEU A 10 8.13 27.31 5.56
CA LEU A 10 6.75 26.84 5.72
C LEU A 10 6.26 27.03 7.16
N ASP A 11 7.07 26.67 8.16
CA ASP A 11 6.76 26.90 9.58
C ASP A 11 6.56 28.38 9.88
N THR A 12 7.50 29.23 9.47
CA THR A 12 7.44 30.67 9.73
C THR A 12 6.27 31.32 9.01
N SER A 13 6.06 30.99 7.73
CA SER A 13 5.07 31.66 6.89
C SER A 13 3.67 31.18 7.15
N LEU A 14 3.46 29.87 7.16
CA LEU A 14 2.12 29.29 7.25
C LEU A 14 1.70 29.09 8.70
N ARG A 15 2.55 28.53 9.56
CA ARG A 15 2.17 28.29 10.97
C ARG A 15 2.20 29.57 11.80
N ARG A 16 3.34 30.26 11.83
CA ARG A 16 3.52 31.40 12.75
C ARG A 16 2.81 32.66 12.29
N ARG A 17 2.98 33.05 11.01
CA ARG A 17 2.39 34.29 10.49
C ARG A 17 0.90 34.14 10.15
N MET A 18 0.50 33.04 9.52
CA MET A 18 -0.89 32.85 9.11
C MET A 18 -1.74 32.04 10.10
N GLY A 19 -1.14 31.48 11.15
CA GLY A 19 -1.86 30.68 12.14
C GLY A 19 -2.39 29.34 11.62
N LEU A 20 -1.90 28.86 10.47
CA LEU A 20 -2.36 27.60 9.89
C LEU A 20 -1.80 26.42 10.68
N LYS A 21 -2.68 25.48 11.02
CA LYS A 21 -2.30 24.19 11.60
C LYS A 21 -2.29 23.15 10.49
N PHE A 22 -1.18 22.45 10.34
CA PHE A 22 -1.04 21.35 9.40
C PHE A 22 -0.07 20.30 9.95
N ASP A 23 0.02 19.14 9.33
CA ASP A 23 1.17 18.25 9.42
C ASP A 23 1.91 18.27 8.09
N ALA A 24 3.23 18.07 8.12
CA ALA A 24 4.07 18.07 6.93
C ALA A 24 4.64 16.66 6.72
N ILE A 25 4.19 15.99 5.65
CA ILE A 25 4.66 14.66 5.27
C ILE A 25 5.70 14.84 4.16
N GLN A 26 6.91 14.32 4.39
CA GLN A 26 8.00 14.38 3.43
C GLN A 26 8.13 13.05 2.70
N SER A 27 8.38 13.08 1.40
CA SER A 27 8.71 11.90 0.62
C SER A 27 9.61 12.28 -0.54
N SER A 28 10.40 11.33 -1.02
CA SER A 28 11.32 11.54 -2.13
C SER A 28 11.14 10.43 -3.16
N SER A 29 11.21 10.80 -4.44
CA SER A 29 11.18 9.86 -5.55
C SER A 29 12.22 10.28 -6.58
N GLY A 30 13.24 9.44 -6.79
CA GLY A 30 14.38 9.81 -7.62
C GLY A 30 15.10 11.07 -7.12
N TYR A 31 15.17 12.11 -7.96
CA TYR A 31 15.78 13.40 -7.63
C TYR A 31 14.78 14.43 -7.08
N GLU A 32 13.51 14.05 -6.94
CA GLU A 32 12.43 14.94 -6.52
C GLU A 32 12.12 14.77 -5.04
N TRP A 33 11.85 15.89 -4.37
CA TRP A 33 11.45 15.95 -2.98
C TRP A 33 10.08 16.62 -2.87
N TYR A 34 9.17 15.95 -2.19
CA TYR A 34 7.78 16.34 -2.03
C TYR A 34 7.48 16.65 -0.57
N VAL A 35 6.69 17.70 -0.34
CA VAL A 35 6.14 18.03 0.98
C VAL A 35 4.63 18.18 0.85
N LEU A 36 3.90 17.28 1.51
CA LEU A 36 2.44 17.35 1.59
C LEU A 36 2.05 18.05 2.89
N LEU A 37 1.28 19.14 2.76
CA LEU A 37 0.67 19.83 3.89
C LEU A 37 -0.76 19.35 4.03
N VAL A 38 -1.06 18.73 5.16
CA VAL A 38 -2.38 18.13 5.44
C VAL A 38 -2.92 18.67 6.75
N PRO A 39 -4.25 18.64 6.98
CA PRO A 39 -4.78 18.98 8.29
C PRO A 39 -4.14 18.13 9.40
N PRO A 40 -4.00 18.66 10.63
CA PRO A 40 -3.38 17.91 11.72
C PRO A 40 -4.08 16.57 11.96
N GLY A 41 -3.30 15.50 12.12
CA GLY A 41 -3.79 14.14 12.33
C GLY A 41 -4.31 13.43 11.07
N VAL A 42 -4.32 14.09 9.90
CA VAL A 42 -4.69 13.45 8.63
C VAL A 42 -3.48 12.77 8.03
N SER A 43 -3.60 11.46 7.77
CA SER A 43 -2.57 10.67 7.12
C SER A 43 -3.19 9.46 6.43
N LYS A 44 -2.39 8.71 5.64
CA LYS A 44 -2.85 7.42 5.11
C LYS A 44 -3.26 6.46 6.23
N GLY A 45 -2.51 6.44 7.33
CA GLY A 45 -2.82 5.62 8.50
C GLY A 45 -4.16 6.00 9.16
N SER A 46 -4.39 7.28 9.45
CA SER A 46 -5.64 7.71 10.08
C SER A 46 -6.84 7.52 9.14
N ALA A 47 -6.68 7.76 7.83
CA ALA A 47 -7.69 7.44 6.84
C ALA A 47 -8.01 5.93 6.80
N THR A 48 -7.01 5.05 6.81
CA THR A 48 -7.22 3.60 6.85
C THR A 48 -7.98 3.16 8.10
N LEU A 49 -7.64 3.69 9.28
CA LEU A 49 -8.35 3.39 10.53
C LEU A 49 -9.79 3.91 10.51
N HIS A 50 -10.04 5.07 9.92
CA HIS A 50 -11.38 5.62 9.75
C HIS A 50 -12.24 4.77 8.81
N CYS A 51 -11.69 4.36 7.66
CA CYS A 51 -12.38 3.44 6.75
C CYS A 51 -12.68 2.10 7.43
N SER A 52 -11.72 1.57 8.19
CA SER A 52 -11.90 0.35 8.98
C SER A 52 -13.05 0.46 9.98
N SER A 53 -13.18 1.59 10.70
CA SER A 53 -14.26 1.77 11.67
C SER A 53 -15.63 1.88 11.01
N ILE A 54 -15.71 2.48 9.82
CA ILE A 54 -16.96 2.55 9.03
C ILE A 54 -17.36 1.17 8.51
N LEU A 55 -16.38 0.40 8.01
CA LEU A 55 -16.61 -0.90 7.37
C LEU A 55 -16.70 -2.07 8.37
N GLY A 56 -16.41 -1.83 9.65
CA GLY A 56 -16.46 -2.84 10.71
C GLY A 56 -15.33 -3.86 10.65
N PHE A 57 -14.18 -3.51 10.05
CA PHE A 57 -13.03 -4.43 9.99
C PHE A 57 -12.29 -4.51 11.32
N ASN A 58 -11.97 -5.72 11.75
CA ASN A 58 -11.06 -5.92 12.88
C ASN A 58 -9.62 -5.63 12.44
N LYS A 59 -8.90 -4.77 13.18
CA LYS A 59 -7.48 -4.43 12.95
C LYS A 59 -6.60 -5.68 12.79
N THR A 60 -6.85 -6.76 13.52
CA THR A 60 -6.05 -8.00 13.43
C THR A 60 -6.23 -8.76 12.11
N ASN A 61 -7.26 -8.42 11.34
CA ASN A 61 -7.54 -9.03 10.03
C ASN A 61 -7.20 -8.06 8.88
N MET A 62 -6.51 -6.96 9.19
CA MET A 62 -6.10 -5.96 8.21
C MET A 62 -4.61 -6.06 7.94
N MET A 63 -4.24 -5.84 6.69
CA MET A 63 -2.85 -5.61 6.31
C MET A 63 -2.75 -4.33 5.48
N VAL A 64 -1.70 -3.57 5.74
CA VAL A 64 -1.30 -2.43 4.92
C VAL A 64 -0.07 -2.76 4.09
N SER A 65 0.08 -2.07 2.96
CA SER A 65 1.25 -2.19 2.09
C SER A 65 1.68 -0.85 1.56
N GLY A 66 2.99 -0.66 1.40
CA GLY A 66 3.56 0.60 0.93
C GLY A 66 5.01 0.43 0.46
N ASP A 67 5.49 1.44 -0.26
CA ASP A 67 6.82 1.47 -0.87
C ASP A 67 7.51 2.84 -0.75
N GLY A 68 6.81 3.92 -0.38
CA GLY A 68 7.38 5.27 -0.24
C GLY A 68 7.40 5.79 1.19
N GLU A 69 8.18 6.86 1.46
CA GLU A 69 8.18 7.48 2.79
C GLU A 69 6.83 8.10 3.16
N ASN A 70 6.00 8.47 2.18
CA ASN A 70 4.63 8.90 2.41
C ASN A 70 3.72 7.78 2.97
N ASP A 71 4.17 6.52 2.98
CA ASP A 71 3.51 5.38 3.60
C ASP A 71 3.94 5.14 5.05
N VAL A 72 4.92 5.89 5.58
CA VAL A 72 5.33 5.77 6.99
C VAL A 72 4.12 5.79 7.94
N PRO A 73 3.18 6.76 7.86
CA PRO A 73 2.02 6.77 8.74
C PRO A 73 1.09 5.56 8.56
N LEU A 74 1.11 4.93 7.39
CA LEU A 74 0.35 3.72 7.13
C LEU A 74 0.92 2.55 7.93
N PHE A 75 2.24 2.44 8.04
CA PHE A 75 2.90 1.41 8.85
C PHE A 75 2.88 1.71 10.35
N GLU A 76 2.75 2.97 10.77
CA GLU A 76 2.68 3.29 12.20
C GLU A 76 1.48 2.64 12.91
N ILE A 77 0.36 2.46 12.20
CA ILE A 77 -0.85 1.82 12.74
C ILE A 77 -0.66 0.32 13.00
N THR A 78 0.44 -0.29 12.54
CA THR A 78 0.73 -1.71 12.81
C THR A 78 1.02 -1.94 14.30
N ARG A 79 1.40 -0.89 15.03
CA ARG A 79 1.54 -0.92 16.49
C ARG A 79 0.19 -1.20 17.18
N ASP A 80 -0.92 -0.87 16.54
CA ASP A 80 -2.28 -1.12 17.02
C ASP A 80 -2.85 -2.48 16.56
N GLY A 81 -2.00 -3.36 16.05
CA GLY A 81 -2.35 -4.73 15.74
C GLY A 81 -2.63 -5.03 14.27
N VAL A 82 -2.58 -4.02 13.40
CA VAL A 82 -2.64 -4.18 11.92
C VAL A 82 -1.34 -4.84 11.42
N HIS A 83 -1.44 -5.67 10.38
CA HIS A 83 -0.29 -6.29 9.74
C HIS A 83 0.32 -5.37 8.67
N GLY A 84 1.61 -5.50 8.38
CA GLY A 84 2.27 -4.69 7.35
C GLY A 84 3.12 -5.51 6.39
N ALA A 85 3.11 -5.11 5.13
CA ALA A 85 3.95 -5.64 4.07
C ALA A 85 4.63 -4.50 3.30
N LEU A 86 5.93 -4.34 3.52
CA LEU A 86 6.76 -3.39 2.81
C LEU A 86 7.34 -4.09 1.58
N VAL A 87 6.99 -3.60 0.39
CA VAL A 87 7.28 -4.33 -0.86
C VAL A 87 8.74 -4.19 -1.29
N ALA A 88 9.29 -5.16 -2.02
CA ALA A 88 10.74 -5.24 -2.28
C ALA A 88 11.33 -4.07 -3.10
N ASN A 89 10.48 -3.26 -3.75
CA ASN A 89 10.89 -2.04 -4.46
C ASN A 89 10.77 -0.77 -3.61
N ALA A 90 10.67 -0.89 -2.28
CA ALA A 90 10.54 0.24 -1.38
C ALA A 90 11.72 1.22 -1.49
N ALA A 91 11.41 2.50 -1.40
CA ALA A 91 12.35 3.59 -1.35
C ALA A 91 13.29 3.44 -0.15
N GLU A 92 14.54 3.85 -0.34
CA GLU A 92 15.59 3.73 0.67
C GLU A 92 15.23 4.48 1.97
N GLY A 93 14.53 5.62 1.87
CA GLY A 93 14.06 6.36 3.05
C GLY A 93 13.09 5.55 3.90
N LEU A 94 12.14 4.85 3.26
CA LEU A 94 11.19 3.99 3.97
C LEU A 94 11.91 2.78 4.58
N LEU A 95 12.87 2.18 3.87
CA LEU A 95 13.68 1.08 4.41
C LEU A 95 14.50 1.51 5.62
N ARG A 96 15.17 2.67 5.57
CA ARG A 96 15.91 3.24 6.71
C ARG A 96 14.99 3.48 7.89
N TRP A 97 13.82 4.08 7.66
CA TRP A 97 12.81 4.28 8.70
C TRP A 97 12.36 2.94 9.33
N LYS A 98 12.02 1.94 8.52
CA LYS A 98 11.64 0.62 9.05
C LYS A 98 12.78 -0.04 9.85
N ASN A 99 14.03 0.17 9.45
CA ASN A 99 15.18 -0.38 10.18
C ASN A 99 15.47 0.35 11.50
N SER A 100 15.12 1.63 11.61
CA SER A 100 15.16 2.35 12.89
C SER A 100 14.00 2.01 13.82
N GLU A 101 12.91 1.43 13.28
CA GLU A 101 11.69 1.12 14.02
C GLU A 101 11.54 -0.37 14.35
N LYS A 102 11.13 -0.67 15.58
CA LYS A 102 10.75 -2.03 16.00
C LYS A 102 9.28 -2.30 15.68
N LEU A 103 9.00 -2.67 14.43
CA LEU A 103 7.66 -3.02 13.95
C LEU A 103 7.54 -4.54 13.74
N GLU A 104 7.14 -5.27 14.78
CA GLU A 104 7.09 -6.74 14.77
C GLU A 104 6.13 -7.33 13.72
N LYS A 105 5.07 -6.59 13.38
CA LYS A 105 4.05 -7.01 12.42
C LYS A 105 4.32 -6.57 10.98
N VAL A 106 5.47 -5.94 10.72
CA VAL A 106 5.84 -5.46 9.38
C VAL A 106 6.94 -6.35 8.81
N ILE A 107 6.66 -6.99 7.69
CA ILE A 107 7.66 -7.75 6.93
C ILE A 107 8.18 -6.93 5.76
N LEU A 108 9.45 -7.14 5.42
CA LEU A 108 10.00 -6.81 4.11
C LEU A 108 9.79 -8.02 3.20
N THR A 109 9.03 -7.85 2.13
CA THR A 109 8.74 -8.93 1.18
C THR A 109 9.90 -9.10 0.21
N THR A 110 10.04 -10.29 -0.38
CA THR A 110 11.04 -10.56 -1.44
C THR A 110 10.56 -10.14 -2.83
N LYS A 111 9.25 -10.04 -3.06
CA LYS A 111 8.65 -9.62 -4.33
C LYS A 111 8.34 -8.13 -4.40
N LYS A 112 8.43 -7.57 -5.60
CA LYS A 112 8.11 -6.15 -5.89
C LYS A 112 6.62 -5.96 -6.15
N HIS A 113 6.14 -4.74 -5.94
CA HIS A 113 4.79 -4.28 -6.30
C HIS A 113 3.69 -5.25 -5.80
N ALA A 114 2.70 -5.56 -6.64
CA ALA A 114 1.60 -6.48 -6.32
C ALA A 114 2.09 -7.87 -5.88
N GLY A 115 3.23 -8.34 -6.39
CA GLY A 115 3.82 -9.62 -5.96
C GLY A 115 4.16 -9.63 -4.47
N GLY A 116 4.69 -8.52 -3.96
CA GLY A 116 4.98 -8.34 -2.53
C GLY A 116 3.72 -8.28 -1.68
N ILE A 117 2.65 -7.65 -2.19
CA ILE A 117 1.35 -7.63 -1.49
C ILE A 117 0.81 -9.06 -1.31
N ILE A 118 0.85 -9.88 -2.38
CA ILE A 118 0.42 -11.28 -2.31
C ILE A 118 1.28 -12.09 -1.33
N GLU A 119 2.58 -11.85 -1.32
CA GLU A 119 3.50 -12.48 -0.35
C GLU A 119 3.16 -12.09 1.09
N GLY A 120 2.90 -10.81 1.34
CA GLY A 120 2.45 -10.30 2.65
C GLY A 120 1.16 -10.94 3.13
N LEU A 121 0.16 -11.04 2.25
CA LEU A 121 -1.11 -11.70 2.57
C LEU A 121 -0.90 -13.16 2.94
N LYS A 122 -0.06 -13.89 2.19
CA LYS A 122 0.28 -15.28 2.50
C LYS A 122 1.01 -15.41 3.83
N HIS A 123 1.95 -14.52 4.12
CA HIS A 123 2.72 -14.54 5.36
C HIS A 123 1.80 -14.35 6.57
N HIS A 124 0.99 -13.28 6.58
CA HIS A 124 0.17 -12.91 7.74
C HIS A 124 -1.12 -13.72 7.87
N PHE A 125 -1.69 -14.19 6.74
CA PHE A 125 -3.02 -14.80 6.71
C PHE A 125 -3.06 -16.21 6.10
N SER A 126 -1.93 -16.91 5.99
CA SER A 126 -1.88 -18.31 5.51
C SER A 126 -2.88 -19.25 6.20
N LYS A 127 -3.17 -19.03 7.50
CA LYS A 127 -4.15 -19.81 8.28
C LYS A 127 -5.60 -19.61 7.82
N PHE A 128 -5.90 -18.57 7.04
CA PHE A 128 -7.26 -18.26 6.57
C PHE A 128 -7.61 -18.94 5.23
N GLY A 129 -6.81 -19.89 4.73
CA GLY A 129 -7.20 -20.76 3.61
C GLY A 129 -7.29 -20.07 2.25
N TYR A 130 -6.73 -18.87 2.09
CA TYR A 130 -6.69 -18.16 0.81
C TYR A 130 -5.74 -18.85 -0.17
N THR A 131 -6.25 -19.85 -0.89
CA THR A 131 -5.57 -20.39 -2.06
C THR A 131 -5.68 -19.38 -3.20
N HIS A 132 -4.64 -19.29 -4.05
CA HIS A 132 -4.57 -18.38 -5.20
C HIS A 132 -5.83 -18.40 -6.09
N LYS A 133 -6.49 -19.56 -6.21
CA LYS A 133 -7.79 -19.71 -6.89
C LYS A 133 -8.92 -18.90 -6.25
N SER A 134 -9.00 -18.82 -4.92
CA SER A 134 -10.08 -18.09 -4.24
C SER A 134 -10.00 -16.58 -4.47
N LEU A 135 -8.80 -16.00 -4.47
CA LEU A 135 -8.58 -14.57 -4.71
C LEU A 135 -8.86 -14.18 -6.17
N LEU A 136 -8.44 -15.01 -7.14
CA LEU A 136 -8.75 -14.79 -8.56
C LEU A 136 -10.23 -15.02 -8.88
N ASN A 137 -10.84 -16.07 -8.33
CA ASN A 137 -12.25 -16.36 -8.55
C ASN A 137 -13.15 -15.29 -7.95
N HIS A 138 -12.76 -14.65 -6.84
CA HIS A 138 -13.54 -13.55 -6.29
C HIS A 138 -13.50 -12.30 -7.18
N THR A 139 -12.36 -12.01 -7.81
CA THR A 139 -12.22 -10.93 -8.79
C THR A 139 -13.01 -11.24 -10.06
N LEU A 140 -12.92 -12.47 -10.59
CA LEU A 140 -13.66 -12.93 -11.78
C LEU A 140 -15.18 -12.99 -11.54
N ASN A 141 -15.63 -13.38 -10.35
CA ASN A 141 -17.04 -13.41 -9.99
C ASN A 141 -17.62 -12.02 -9.72
N GLN A 142 -16.82 -11.06 -9.23
CA GLN A 142 -17.26 -9.66 -9.14
C GLN A 142 -17.36 -8.99 -10.52
N THR A 143 -16.50 -9.35 -11.48
CA THR A 143 -16.67 -8.88 -12.88
C THR A 143 -17.87 -9.51 -13.57
N SER A 144 -18.32 -10.68 -13.09
CA SER A 144 -19.52 -11.36 -13.60
C SER A 144 -20.82 -10.88 -12.93
N ALA A 145 -20.74 -10.36 -11.70
CA ALA A 145 -21.88 -9.82 -10.96
C ALA A 145 -22.22 -8.36 -11.31
N ASN A 146 -21.26 -7.61 -11.86
CA ASN A 146 -21.48 -6.24 -12.37
C ASN A 146 -21.74 -6.22 -13.90
N GLY A 147 -22.22 -7.33 -14.46
CA GLY A 147 -22.55 -7.48 -15.89
C GLY A 147 -23.89 -6.88 -16.32
N ALA A 148 -24.52 -6.03 -15.50
CA ALA A 148 -25.64 -5.21 -15.92
C ALA A 148 -25.17 -3.75 -15.90
N ASP A 149 -25.16 -3.14 -17.08
CA ASP A 149 -24.84 -1.75 -17.38
C ASP A 149 -23.37 -1.34 -17.31
N ILE A 150 -22.65 -1.53 -18.43
CA ILE A 150 -22.30 -0.43 -19.35
C ILE A 150 -21.62 -0.98 -20.61
N ASN A 151 -22.14 -0.57 -21.77
CA ASN A 151 -21.57 -0.84 -23.09
C ASN A 151 -20.18 -0.20 -23.23
N GLY A 152 -19.20 -0.98 -23.70
CA GLY A 152 -18.03 -0.46 -24.43
C GLY A 152 -16.67 -0.73 -23.78
N THR A 153 -16.04 -1.84 -24.14
CA THR A 153 -14.65 -1.97 -24.68
C THR A 153 -14.13 -3.41 -24.49
N ALA A 154 -14.46 -4.26 -25.45
CA ALA A 154 -13.93 -5.62 -25.57
C ALA A 154 -12.53 -5.60 -26.22
N TYR A 155 -11.48 -5.22 -25.48
CA TYR A 155 -10.09 -5.35 -25.94
C TYR A 155 -9.15 -5.58 -24.76
N HIS A 156 -9.12 -6.79 -24.20
CA HIS A 156 -7.93 -7.33 -23.51
C HIS A 156 -8.01 -8.79 -23.06
N LYS A 157 -9.15 -9.47 -23.26
CA LYS A 157 -9.39 -10.84 -22.76
C LYS A 157 -8.53 -11.91 -23.45
N THR A 158 -8.21 -11.74 -24.74
CA THR A 158 -7.55 -12.77 -25.56
C THR A 158 -6.04 -12.91 -25.37
N SER A 159 -5.35 -11.90 -24.83
CA SER A 159 -3.88 -11.96 -24.70
C SER A 159 -3.41 -12.70 -23.45
N ILE A 160 -4.16 -12.58 -22.34
CA ILE A 160 -3.83 -13.22 -21.07
C ILE A 160 -4.14 -14.72 -21.13
N ASP A 161 -5.28 -15.10 -21.73
CA ASP A 161 -5.71 -16.50 -21.83
C ASP A 161 -4.76 -17.34 -22.69
N ASN A 162 -4.16 -16.76 -23.73
CA ASN A 162 -3.21 -17.46 -24.59
C ASN A 162 -1.84 -17.65 -23.93
N LYS A 163 -1.40 -16.67 -23.12
CA LYS A 163 -0.14 -16.78 -22.37
C LYS A 163 -0.24 -17.81 -21.24
N LEU A 164 -1.37 -17.86 -20.54
CA LEU A 164 -1.63 -18.83 -19.49
C LEU A 164 -1.68 -20.29 -20.01
N LYS A 165 -2.23 -20.50 -21.22
CA LYS A 165 -2.26 -21.83 -21.86
C LYS A 165 -0.88 -22.31 -22.30
N ALA A 166 0.02 -21.39 -22.68
CA ALA A 166 1.39 -21.73 -23.06
C ALA A 166 2.21 -22.13 -21.82
N ASP A 167 2.14 -21.32 -20.75
CA ASP A 167 2.88 -21.56 -19.50
C ASP A 167 2.46 -22.88 -18.81
N LEU A 168 1.17 -23.24 -18.89
CA LEU A 168 0.64 -24.51 -18.36
C LEU A 168 0.96 -25.75 -19.21
N ALA A 169 1.40 -25.56 -20.46
CA ALA A 169 1.82 -26.65 -21.33
C ALA A 169 3.30 -27.01 -21.13
N GLU A 170 4.15 -26.03 -20.82
CA GLU A 170 5.58 -26.24 -20.49
C GLU A 170 5.76 -26.98 -19.15
N GLU A 171 4.96 -26.67 -18.13
CA GLU A 171 5.08 -27.31 -16.79
C GLU A 171 4.66 -28.80 -16.76
N LYS A 172 4.09 -29.32 -17.85
CA LYS A 172 3.70 -30.75 -17.98
C LYS A 172 4.68 -31.57 -18.82
N ALA A 173 5.74 -30.94 -19.34
CA ALA A 173 6.72 -31.57 -20.22
C ALA A 173 8.08 -31.84 -19.55
N GLU A 174 8.26 -31.51 -18.27
CA GLU A 174 9.39 -31.89 -17.41
C GLU A 174 8.96 -32.91 -16.34
#